data_AF-A0A895AKE7-F1
#
_entry.id   AF-A0A895AKE7-F1
#
_cell.length_a   1.000
_cell.length_b   1.000
_cell.length_c   1.000
_cell.angle_alpha   90.00
_cell.angle_beta   90.00
_cell.angle_gamma   90.00
#
_symmetry.space_group_name_H-M   'P 1'
#
loop_
_entity.id
_entity.type
_entity.pdbx_description
1 polymer ?
#
loop_
_entity_poly.entity_id
_entity_poly.type
_entity_poly.pdbx_seq_one_letter_code
_entity_poly.pdbx_strand_id
1 'polypeptide(L)'
;MSTATNQPEPQPSNEPEYDCGRDDCDNSRSPSTTVAGSFCSQACATRHHGQHLLNLIRHDNRYCYTCFGRLKDVQEPTEKWRTRKTTPYEIALDQGACFEQASDGSIVLDASSCGYRKAIDPKSVIGYQYATDHATTGEVRVERTEGMPDDTRIGLICQCGSTDARVSEDVIRTANPRSTVRSLLTALETLREEEQHDKEIDGEVLVRKLRIHYRETGELDFPRAVGAAIQETTDG
;
A
#
# COMPACT_ATOMS: atom_id res chain seq x y z
N MET A 1 -11.59 64.02 8.45
CA MET A 1 -12.32 63.78 7.19
C MET A 1 -11.64 62.61 6.50
N SER A 2 -12.14 61.40 6.72
CA SER A 2 -11.60 60.17 6.11
C SER A 2 -12.27 59.96 4.77
N THR A 3 -11.50 60.05 3.69
CA THR A 3 -11.92 59.64 2.34
C THR A 3 -12.06 58.13 2.31
N ALA A 4 -13.29 57.63 2.27
CA ALA A 4 -13.58 56.24 2.00
C ALA A 4 -13.13 55.92 0.56
N THR A 5 -12.08 55.11 0.43
CA THR A 5 -11.64 54.58 -0.85
C THR A 5 -12.67 53.55 -1.30
N ASN A 6 -13.50 53.92 -2.29
CA ASN A 6 -14.36 52.97 -3.01
C ASN A 6 -13.45 51.94 -3.70
N GLN A 7 -13.36 50.74 -3.14
CA GLN A 7 -12.84 49.60 -3.90
C GLN A 7 -13.88 49.23 -4.96
N PRO A 8 -13.51 49.17 -6.25
CA PRO A 8 -14.42 48.73 -7.31
C PRO A 8 -14.90 47.31 -7.02
N GLU A 9 -16.20 47.08 -7.13
CA GLU A 9 -16.78 45.73 -7.06
C GLU A 9 -16.11 44.84 -8.12
N PRO A 10 -15.65 43.63 -7.75
CA PRO A 10 -15.03 42.71 -8.70
C PRO A 10 -16.06 42.34 -9.76
N GLN A 11 -15.75 42.65 -11.03
CA GLN A 11 -16.58 42.21 -12.14
C GLN A 11 -16.51 40.67 -12.27
N PRO A 12 -17.63 39.98 -12.52
CA PRO A 12 -17.62 38.54 -12.73
C PRO A 12 -16.74 38.21 -13.93
N SER A 13 -15.64 37.49 -13.68
CA SER A 13 -14.76 37.00 -14.73
C SER A 13 -15.47 35.87 -15.49
N ASN A 14 -15.61 36.02 -16.81
CA ASN A 14 -16.12 34.96 -17.71
C ASN A 14 -15.06 33.87 -17.95
N GLU A 15 -14.31 33.48 -16.92
CA GLU A 15 -13.34 32.40 -17.07
C GLU A 15 -14.07 31.05 -17.18
N PRO A 16 -13.64 30.15 -18.08
CA PRO A 16 -14.21 28.81 -18.15
C PRO A 16 -13.94 28.06 -16.84
N GLU A 17 -14.98 27.45 -16.29
CA GLU A 17 -14.88 26.53 -15.16
C GLU A 17 -14.58 25.11 -15.64
N TYR A 18 -13.71 24.43 -14.89
CA TYR A 18 -13.32 23.05 -15.11
C TYR A 18 -13.63 22.25 -13.85
N ASP A 19 -14.11 21.02 -14.03
CA ASP A 19 -14.17 20.05 -12.95
C ASP A 19 -12.73 19.78 -12.44
N CYS A 20 -12.58 19.64 -11.12
CA CYS A 20 -11.31 19.21 -10.54
C CYS A 20 -10.94 17.79 -11.00
N GLY A 21 -11.93 16.95 -11.34
CA GLY A 21 -11.72 15.62 -11.91
C GLY A 21 -10.99 14.64 -10.98
N ARG A 22 -11.12 14.85 -9.67
CA ARG A 22 -10.54 13.99 -8.63
C ARG A 22 -11.68 13.49 -7.76
N ASP A 23 -11.73 12.18 -7.52
CA ASP A 23 -12.83 11.50 -6.81
C ASP A 23 -13.12 12.05 -5.40
N ASP A 24 -12.17 12.78 -4.81
CA ASP A 24 -12.27 13.38 -3.47
C ASP A 24 -12.35 14.91 -3.46
N CYS A 25 -12.62 15.56 -4.61
CA CYS A 25 -12.65 17.01 -4.71
C CYS A 25 -13.90 17.50 -5.45
N ASP A 26 -14.84 18.11 -4.71
CA ASP A 26 -16.17 18.47 -5.23
C ASP A 26 -16.27 19.86 -5.88
N ASN A 27 -15.18 20.61 -6.00
CA ASN A 27 -15.23 21.99 -6.47
C ASN A 27 -14.80 22.13 -7.93
N SER A 28 -15.53 22.96 -8.69
CA SER A 28 -15.04 23.50 -9.95
C SER A 28 -13.87 24.46 -9.71
N ARG A 29 -13.03 24.64 -10.74
CA ARG A 29 -11.90 25.57 -10.72
C ARG A 29 -11.83 26.35 -12.01
N SER A 30 -11.34 27.57 -11.94
CA SER A 30 -10.90 28.34 -13.10
C SER A 30 -9.37 28.35 -13.16
N PRO A 31 -8.75 28.81 -14.26
CA PRO A 31 -7.30 28.96 -14.31
C PRO A 31 -6.75 29.86 -13.18
N SER A 32 -7.49 30.90 -12.78
CA SER A 32 -7.07 31.82 -11.72
C SER A 32 -7.22 31.27 -10.30
N THR A 33 -8.13 30.30 -10.07
CA THR A 33 -8.33 29.67 -8.76
C THR A 33 -7.58 28.34 -8.60
N THR A 34 -6.83 27.92 -9.62
CA THR A 34 -6.09 26.65 -9.59
C THR A 34 -4.91 26.71 -8.63
N VAL A 35 -4.87 25.77 -7.68
CA VAL A 35 -3.80 25.59 -6.71
C VAL A 35 -2.80 24.55 -7.21
N ALA A 36 -1.50 24.83 -7.07
CA ALA A 36 -0.39 23.97 -7.50
C ALA A 36 -0.56 23.42 -8.94
N GLY A 37 -1.13 24.23 -9.83
CA GLY A 37 -1.29 23.92 -11.26
C GLY A 37 -2.36 22.88 -11.62
N SER A 38 -3.00 22.21 -10.66
CA SER A 38 -3.96 21.13 -10.98
C SER A 38 -5.12 20.92 -10.00
N PHE A 39 -5.15 21.63 -8.87
CA PHE A 39 -6.15 21.40 -7.82
C PHE A 39 -7.12 22.57 -7.68
N CYS A 40 -8.36 22.30 -7.31
CA CYS A 40 -9.38 23.33 -7.07
C CYS A 40 -9.20 24.09 -5.73
N SER A 41 -8.41 23.55 -4.80
CA SER A 41 -8.14 24.16 -3.50
C SER A 41 -6.87 23.60 -2.86
N GLN A 42 -6.34 24.32 -1.87
CA GLN A 42 -5.22 23.83 -1.06
C GLN A 42 -5.59 22.56 -0.29
N ALA A 43 -6.85 22.43 0.16
CA ALA A 43 -7.32 21.22 0.83
C ALA A 43 -7.29 20.00 -0.11
N CYS A 44 -7.74 20.16 -1.35
CA CYS A 44 -7.67 19.11 -2.38
C CYS A 44 -6.22 18.71 -2.69
N ALA A 45 -5.32 19.69 -2.89
CA ALA A 45 -3.89 19.41 -3.11
C ALA A 45 -3.27 18.64 -1.94
N THR A 46 -3.57 19.06 -0.71
CA THR A 46 -3.10 18.43 0.52
C THR A 46 -3.61 16.99 0.64
N ARG A 47 -4.91 16.78 0.44
CA ARG A 47 -5.53 15.45 0.46
C ARG A 47 -4.91 14.53 -0.59
N HIS A 48 -4.70 15.02 -1.81
CA HIS A 48 -4.08 14.25 -2.89
C HIS A 48 -2.65 13.80 -2.53
N HIS A 49 -1.85 14.67 -1.93
CA HIS A 49 -0.50 14.30 -1.47
C HIS A 49 -0.53 13.21 -0.40
N GLY A 50 -1.44 13.31 0.57
CA GLY A 50 -1.58 12.25 1.57
C GLY A 50 -2.14 10.95 1.00
N GLN A 51 -3.11 11.02 0.08
CA GLN A 51 -3.65 9.84 -0.61
C GLN A 51 -2.58 9.12 -1.44
N HIS A 52 -1.69 9.86 -2.10
CA HIS A 52 -0.56 9.28 -2.83
C HIS A 52 0.32 8.41 -1.92
N LEU A 53 0.62 8.88 -0.71
CA LEU A 53 1.40 8.12 0.26
C LEU A 53 0.61 6.92 0.80
N LEU A 54 -0.67 7.10 1.13
CA LEU A 54 -1.55 6.01 1.58
C LEU A 54 -1.75 4.93 0.51
N ASN A 55 -1.68 5.28 -0.78
CA ASN A 55 -1.74 4.31 -1.87
C ASN A 55 -0.56 3.34 -1.87
N LEU A 56 0.61 3.72 -1.34
CA LEU A 56 1.71 2.77 -1.14
C LEU A 56 1.27 1.64 -0.20
N ILE A 57 0.66 1.99 0.94
CA ILE A 57 0.13 1.01 1.88
C ILE A 57 -1.02 0.21 1.25
N ARG A 58 -1.93 0.87 0.51
CA ARG A 58 -3.06 0.22 -0.16
C ARG A 58 -2.63 -0.89 -1.12
N HIS A 59 -1.52 -0.68 -1.83
CA HIS A 59 -1.01 -1.62 -2.82
C HIS A 59 0.03 -2.58 -2.25
N ASP A 60 0.55 -2.31 -1.06
CA ASP A 60 1.41 -3.21 -0.32
C ASP A 60 0.60 -4.28 0.42
N ASN A 61 0.69 -5.51 -0.07
CA ASN A 61 -0.06 -6.64 0.47
C ASN A 61 0.37 -7.06 1.88
N ARG A 62 1.42 -6.46 2.44
CA ARG A 62 1.87 -6.70 3.82
C ARG A 62 1.02 -5.96 4.83
N TYR A 63 0.22 -4.97 4.44
CA TYR A 63 -0.56 -4.14 5.36
C TYR A 63 -2.06 -4.23 5.07
N CYS A 64 -2.87 -4.11 6.11
CA CYS A 64 -4.31 -3.91 5.97
C CYS A 64 -4.60 -2.42 5.75
N TYR A 65 -5.20 -2.03 4.64
CA TYR A 65 -5.53 -0.63 4.37
C TYR A 65 -6.58 -0.07 5.33
N THR A 66 -7.41 -0.92 5.94
CA THR A 66 -8.37 -0.49 6.96
C THR A 66 -7.68 -0.04 8.25
N CYS A 67 -6.94 -0.92 8.94
CA CYS A 67 -6.35 -0.60 10.25
C CYS A 67 -4.84 -0.27 10.22
N PHE A 68 -4.21 -0.37 9.04
CA PHE A 68 -2.77 -0.23 8.79
C PHE A 68 -1.89 -1.27 9.49
N GLY A 69 -2.48 -2.29 10.11
CA GLY A 69 -1.74 -3.38 10.73
C GLY A 69 -0.98 -4.21 9.69
N ARG A 70 0.28 -4.54 10.00
CA ARG A 70 1.10 -5.42 9.17
C ARG A 70 0.60 -6.85 9.27
N LEU A 71 0.05 -7.39 8.20
CA LEU A 71 -0.52 -8.74 8.08
C LEU A 71 0.53 -9.83 7.90
N LYS A 72 1.65 -9.51 7.23
CA LYS A 72 2.70 -10.47 6.96
C LYS A 72 4.08 -9.86 6.91
N ASP A 73 5.06 -10.67 7.28
CA ASP A 73 6.47 -10.41 7.09
C ASP A 73 6.96 -11.11 5.83
N VAL A 74 7.90 -10.47 5.13
CA VAL A 74 8.59 -11.05 3.98
C VAL A 74 10.04 -11.22 4.38
N GLN A 75 10.48 -12.46 4.54
CA GLN A 75 11.90 -12.76 4.79
C GLN A 75 12.56 -13.12 3.48
N GLU A 76 13.70 -12.49 3.21
CA GLU A 76 14.48 -12.83 2.04
C GLU A 76 14.95 -14.29 2.09
N PRO A 77 15.08 -14.95 0.93
CA PRO A 77 15.66 -16.27 0.89
C PRO A 77 17.12 -16.23 1.36
N THR A 78 17.46 -17.13 2.27
CA THR A 78 18.86 -17.32 2.71
C THR A 78 19.78 -17.64 1.54
N GLU A 79 21.05 -17.27 1.65
CA GLU A 79 22.04 -17.59 0.60
C GLU A 79 22.14 -19.10 0.35
N LYS A 80 22.04 -19.89 1.42
CA LYS A 80 21.94 -21.36 1.32
C LYS A 80 20.75 -21.79 0.47
N TRP A 81 19.60 -21.12 0.57
CA TRP A 81 18.45 -21.42 -0.29
C TRP A 81 18.69 -21.00 -1.74
N ARG A 82 19.25 -19.79 -1.97
CA ARG A 82 19.53 -19.26 -3.31
C ARG A 82 20.51 -20.15 -4.08
N THR A 83 21.53 -20.65 -3.38
CA THR A 83 22.55 -21.55 -3.92
C THR A 83 22.17 -23.02 -3.87
N ARG A 84 21.10 -23.38 -3.15
CA ARG A 84 20.60 -24.76 -3.09
C ARG A 84 20.25 -25.22 -4.50
N LYS A 85 20.75 -26.39 -4.88
CA LYS A 85 20.39 -27.03 -6.15
C LYS A 85 20.77 -26.13 -7.34
N THR A 86 21.99 -25.62 -7.31
CA THR A 86 22.56 -24.82 -8.42
C THR A 86 23.10 -25.71 -9.52
N THR A 87 23.45 -26.96 -9.19
CA THR A 87 23.96 -27.92 -10.15
C THR A 87 22.83 -28.85 -10.63
N PRO A 88 22.81 -29.22 -11.92
CA PRO A 88 21.83 -30.18 -12.44
C PRO A 88 21.81 -31.52 -11.69
N TYR A 89 22.95 -31.97 -11.15
CA TYR A 89 23.03 -33.25 -10.43
C TYR A 89 22.35 -33.22 -9.05
N GLU A 90 22.48 -32.14 -8.29
CA GLU A 90 21.80 -32.00 -6.98
C GLU A 90 20.28 -31.99 -7.14
N ILE A 91 19.79 -31.37 -8.23
CA ILE A 91 18.36 -31.36 -8.57
C ILE A 91 17.90 -32.77 -8.89
N ALA A 92 18.65 -33.48 -9.74
CA ALA A 92 18.30 -34.82 -10.17
C ALA A 92 18.27 -35.81 -8.99
N LEU A 93 19.27 -35.78 -8.10
CA LEU A 93 19.32 -36.66 -6.92
C LEU A 93 18.10 -36.48 -6.00
N ASP A 94 17.65 -35.24 -5.77
CA ASP A 94 16.48 -34.94 -4.92
C ASP A 94 15.15 -35.36 -5.58
N GLN A 95 15.15 -35.51 -6.90
CA GLN A 95 14.00 -36.02 -7.68
C GLN A 95 14.02 -37.55 -7.83
N GLY A 96 14.97 -38.24 -7.18
CA GLY A 96 15.09 -39.68 -7.20
C GLY A 96 16.02 -40.25 -8.29
N ALA A 97 16.86 -39.42 -8.91
CA ALA A 97 17.94 -39.94 -9.76
C ALA A 97 18.89 -40.82 -8.95
N CYS A 98 19.43 -41.85 -9.59
CA CYS A 98 20.40 -42.75 -9.01
C CYS A 98 21.70 -42.75 -9.82
N PHE A 99 22.80 -43.12 -9.16
CA PHE A 99 24.05 -43.38 -9.85
C PHE A 99 24.06 -44.82 -10.35
N GLU A 100 24.32 -45.01 -11.64
CA GLU A 100 24.48 -46.30 -12.28
C GLU A 100 25.89 -46.45 -12.85
N GLN A 101 26.37 -47.70 -12.91
CA GLN A 101 27.66 -48.00 -13.53
C GLN A 101 27.44 -48.30 -15.02
N ALA A 102 28.04 -47.49 -15.89
CA ALA A 102 28.02 -47.70 -17.33
C ALA A 102 28.87 -48.92 -17.73
N SER A 103 28.67 -49.39 -18.96
CA SER A 103 29.38 -50.54 -19.54
C SER A 103 30.90 -50.36 -19.65
N ASP A 104 31.38 -49.13 -19.64
CA ASP A 104 32.82 -48.79 -19.64
C ASP A 104 33.42 -48.68 -18.21
N GLY A 105 32.62 -48.95 -17.18
CA GLY A 105 33.01 -48.86 -15.77
C GLY A 105 32.89 -47.46 -15.16
N SER A 106 32.50 -46.44 -15.94
CA SER A 106 32.24 -45.09 -15.42
C SER A 106 30.94 -45.03 -14.63
N ILE A 107 30.82 -44.05 -13.72
CA ILE A 107 29.60 -43.79 -12.96
C ILE A 107 28.85 -42.65 -13.66
N VAL A 108 27.59 -42.91 -14.04
CA VAL A 108 26.69 -41.95 -14.67
C VAL A 108 25.48 -41.73 -13.77
N LEU A 109 24.97 -40.50 -13.78
CA LEU A 109 23.73 -40.15 -13.09
C LEU A 109 22.55 -40.42 -14.02
N ASP A 110 21.74 -41.43 -13.73
CA ASP A 110 20.50 -41.66 -14.47
C ASP A 110 19.41 -40.73 -13.96
N ALA A 111 19.06 -39.74 -14.80
CA ALA A 111 17.98 -38.79 -14.57
C ALA A 111 16.78 -39.04 -15.51
N SER A 112 16.69 -40.21 -16.14
CA SER A 112 15.63 -40.56 -17.11
C SER A 112 14.22 -40.52 -16.50
N SER A 113 14.10 -40.74 -15.19
CA SER A 113 12.86 -40.67 -14.41
C SER A 113 12.57 -39.27 -13.85
N CYS A 114 13.48 -38.32 -13.99
CA CYS A 114 13.32 -36.96 -13.46
C CYS A 114 12.47 -36.10 -14.40
N GLY A 115 11.26 -35.73 -13.95
CA GLY A 115 10.45 -34.70 -14.59
C GLY A 115 11.07 -33.31 -14.39
N TYR A 116 12.03 -32.94 -15.22
CA TYR A 116 12.78 -31.68 -15.02
C TYR A 116 11.95 -30.44 -15.37
N ARG A 117 11.92 -29.48 -14.44
CA ARG A 117 12.08 -28.01 -14.64
C ARG A 117 12.18 -27.37 -13.25
N LYS A 118 13.35 -26.82 -12.88
CA LYS A 118 13.40 -25.77 -11.84
C LYS A 118 12.68 -24.57 -12.43
N ALA A 119 11.36 -24.49 -12.21
CA ALA A 119 10.49 -23.55 -12.89
C ALA A 119 10.69 -22.08 -12.44
N ILE A 120 11.48 -21.86 -11.39
CA ILE A 120 11.62 -20.58 -10.71
C ILE A 120 13.11 -20.22 -10.61
N ASP A 121 13.48 -19.09 -11.19
CA ASP A 121 14.81 -18.48 -11.01
C ASP A 121 14.94 -18.04 -9.54
N PRO A 122 15.96 -18.49 -8.78
CA PRO A 122 16.17 -18.02 -7.41
C PRO A 122 16.26 -16.49 -7.27
N LYS A 123 16.65 -15.78 -8.34
CA LYS A 123 16.66 -14.32 -8.38
C LYS A 123 15.26 -13.71 -8.51
N SER A 124 14.27 -14.46 -9.02
CA SER A 124 12.88 -13.99 -9.11
C SER A 124 12.09 -14.21 -7.81
N VAL A 125 12.69 -14.83 -6.78
CA VAL A 125 12.03 -15.01 -5.48
C VAL A 125 12.36 -13.83 -4.57
N ILE A 126 11.32 -13.07 -4.26
CA ILE A 126 11.39 -11.88 -3.40
C ILE A 126 11.50 -12.28 -1.92
N GLY A 127 10.82 -13.36 -1.51
CA GLY A 127 10.90 -13.85 -0.14
C GLY A 127 9.81 -14.83 0.26
N TYR A 128 9.87 -15.25 1.52
CA TYR A 128 8.88 -16.08 2.19
C TYR A 128 7.94 -15.23 3.01
N GLN A 129 6.65 -15.50 2.89
CA GLN A 129 5.61 -14.77 3.58
C GLN A 129 5.21 -15.50 4.86
N TYR A 130 5.24 -14.80 5.98
CA TYR A 130 4.81 -15.32 7.28
C TYR A 130 3.73 -14.41 7.84
N ALA A 131 2.62 -15.00 8.32
CA ALA A 131 1.60 -14.24 9.02
C ALA A 131 2.19 -13.62 10.29
N THR A 132 1.84 -12.38 10.58
CA THR A 132 2.13 -11.75 11.87
C THR A 132 0.98 -12.01 12.85
N ASP A 133 1.15 -11.53 14.08
CA ASP A 133 0.08 -11.51 15.08
C ASP A 133 -1.14 -10.65 14.68
N HIS A 134 -1.10 -9.87 13.59
CA HIS A 134 -2.26 -9.09 13.11
C HIS A 134 -3.06 -9.77 12.00
N ALA A 135 -2.65 -10.97 11.59
CA ALA A 135 -3.34 -11.76 10.58
C ALA A 135 -3.76 -13.11 11.15
N THR A 136 -4.87 -13.63 10.62
CA THR A 136 -5.28 -15.02 10.80
C THR A 136 -5.69 -15.61 9.46
N THR A 137 -5.91 -16.91 9.40
CA THR A 137 -6.48 -17.57 8.23
C THR A 137 -8.00 -17.51 8.29
N GLY A 138 -8.63 -17.15 7.17
CA GLY A 138 -10.09 -17.07 7.06
C GLY A 138 -10.57 -17.14 5.62
N GLU A 139 -11.89 -17.09 5.44
CA GLU A 139 -12.53 -17.09 4.14
C GLU A 139 -12.47 -15.69 3.50
N VAL A 140 -11.98 -15.62 2.27
CA VAL A 140 -11.89 -14.42 1.45
C VAL A 140 -12.75 -14.64 0.22
N ARG A 141 -13.74 -13.78 0.03
CA ARG A 141 -14.55 -13.75 -1.18
C ARG A 141 -13.76 -13.06 -2.29
N VAL A 142 -13.69 -13.71 -3.44
CA VAL A 142 -13.08 -13.18 -4.66
C VAL A 142 -14.19 -12.94 -5.65
N GLU A 143 -14.52 -11.66 -5.85
CA GLU A 143 -15.43 -11.25 -6.92
C GLU A 143 -14.76 -11.52 -8.26
N ARG A 144 -15.43 -12.27 -9.12
CA ARG A 144 -14.94 -12.54 -10.48
C ARG A 144 -15.56 -11.57 -11.47
N THR A 145 -14.90 -11.42 -12.62
CA THR A 145 -15.44 -10.64 -13.75
C THR A 145 -16.83 -11.13 -14.13
N GLU A 146 -17.65 -10.21 -14.63
CA GLU A 146 -19.04 -10.43 -15.01
C GLU A 146 -19.25 -11.74 -15.79
N GLY A 147 -20.17 -12.58 -15.31
CA GLY A 147 -20.49 -13.88 -15.90
C GLY A 147 -19.75 -15.09 -15.29
N MET A 148 -18.80 -14.88 -14.38
CA MET A 148 -18.21 -15.97 -13.58
C MET A 148 -18.79 -15.99 -12.15
N PRO A 149 -19.01 -17.18 -11.56
CA PRO A 149 -19.44 -17.27 -10.17
C PRO A 149 -18.33 -16.77 -9.23
N ASP A 150 -18.74 -16.09 -8.17
CA ASP A 150 -17.84 -15.74 -7.08
C ASP A 150 -17.19 -16.98 -6.48
N ASP A 151 -15.97 -16.81 -6.00
CA ASP A 151 -15.16 -17.88 -5.43
C ASP A 151 -14.82 -17.53 -3.98
N THR A 152 -14.82 -18.53 -3.10
CA THR A 152 -14.41 -18.36 -1.69
C THR A 152 -13.13 -19.14 -1.47
N ARG A 153 -12.09 -18.44 -1.02
CA ARG A 153 -10.78 -19.03 -0.80
C ARG A 153 -10.34 -18.86 0.64
N ILE A 154 -9.55 -19.80 1.11
CA ILE A 154 -8.84 -19.64 2.37
C ILE A 154 -7.64 -18.72 2.14
N GLY A 155 -7.61 -17.59 2.86
CA GLY A 155 -6.59 -16.56 2.73
C GLY A 155 -6.22 -15.95 4.08
N LEU A 156 -5.32 -14.96 4.05
CA LEU A 156 -5.00 -14.15 5.22
C LEU A 156 -6.06 -13.05 5.35
N ILE A 157 -6.66 -12.97 6.54
CA ILE A 157 -7.59 -11.91 6.92
C ILE A 157 -6.99 -11.10 8.08
N CYS A 158 -7.36 -9.84 8.20
CA CYS A 158 -6.89 -9.00 9.30
C CYS A 158 -7.67 -9.28 10.58
N GLN A 159 -7.01 -9.20 11.74
CA GLN A 159 -7.67 -9.26 13.03
C GLN A 159 -8.69 -8.14 13.28
N CYS A 160 -8.63 -7.04 12.53
CA CYS A 160 -9.66 -6.00 12.59
C CYS A 160 -11.00 -6.43 11.97
N GLY A 161 -11.05 -7.57 11.28
CA GLY A 161 -12.22 -8.11 10.60
C GLY A 161 -12.20 -7.92 9.08
N SER A 162 -11.32 -7.08 8.55
CA SER A 162 -11.25 -6.83 7.11
C SER A 162 -10.71 -8.04 6.36
N THR A 163 -11.46 -8.49 5.35
CA THR A 163 -11.11 -9.61 4.46
C THR A 163 -10.44 -9.16 3.16
N ASP A 164 -10.55 -7.88 2.81
CA ASP A 164 -9.81 -7.26 1.70
C ASP A 164 -8.86 -6.19 2.25
N ALA A 165 -7.56 -6.52 2.25
CA ALA A 165 -6.50 -5.66 2.73
C ALA A 165 -6.36 -4.34 1.93
N ARG A 166 -7.08 -4.14 0.82
CA ARG A 166 -6.99 -2.94 -0.03
C ARG A 166 -8.18 -2.00 0.14
N VAL A 167 -9.22 -2.44 0.82
CA VAL A 167 -10.43 -1.67 1.07
C VAL A 167 -10.32 -1.01 2.43
N SER A 168 -10.81 0.23 2.50
CA SER A 168 -10.95 0.96 3.75
C SER A 168 -12.35 0.81 4.30
N GLU A 169 -12.45 0.44 5.58
CA GLU A 169 -13.70 0.41 6.31
C GLU A 169 -13.68 1.45 7.43
N ASP A 170 -14.37 2.58 7.23
CA ASP A 170 -14.28 3.73 8.12
C ASP A 170 -14.86 3.47 9.51
N VAL A 171 -15.85 2.58 9.62
CA VAL A 171 -16.41 2.13 10.89
C VAL A 171 -15.32 1.49 11.77
N ILE A 172 -14.49 0.63 11.19
CA ILE A 172 -13.39 -0.05 11.90
C ILE A 172 -12.31 0.96 12.29
N ARG A 173 -11.92 1.85 11.36
CA ARG A 173 -10.92 2.91 11.62
C ARG A 173 -11.32 3.80 12.79
N THR A 174 -12.59 4.20 12.82
CA THR A 174 -13.15 5.11 13.82
C THR A 174 -13.39 4.43 15.16
N ALA A 175 -13.58 3.11 15.19
CA ALA A 175 -13.73 2.37 16.45
C ALA A 175 -12.44 2.34 17.29
N ASN A 176 -11.26 2.38 16.66
CA ASN A 176 -9.98 2.39 17.38
C ASN A 176 -8.93 3.33 16.74
N PRO A 177 -9.16 4.66 16.79
CA PRO A 177 -8.32 5.62 16.08
C PRO A 177 -6.88 5.63 16.61
N ARG A 178 -6.68 5.31 17.90
CA ARG A 178 -5.34 5.27 18.51
C ARG A 178 -4.48 4.14 17.94
N SER A 179 -5.02 2.92 17.84
CA SER A 179 -4.27 1.81 17.25
C SER A 179 -4.05 2.07 15.76
N THR A 180 -5.08 2.54 15.05
CA THR A 180 -5.01 2.84 13.61
C THR A 180 -3.91 3.86 13.30
N VAL A 181 -3.81 4.97 14.04
CA VAL A 181 -2.75 5.96 13.84
C VAL A 181 -1.37 5.39 14.16
N ARG A 182 -1.23 4.60 15.23
CA ARG A 182 0.06 3.97 15.55
C ARG A 182 0.50 3.03 14.43
N SER A 183 -0.40 2.16 13.97
CA SER A 183 -0.13 1.21 12.89
C SER A 183 0.20 1.94 11.59
N LEU A 184 -0.49 3.05 11.29
CA LEU A 184 -0.17 3.91 10.15
C LEU A 184 1.25 4.46 10.22
N LEU A 185 1.64 5.06 11.35
CA LEU A 185 2.98 5.61 11.54
C LEU A 185 4.06 4.53 11.42
N THR A 186 3.83 3.35 12.01
CA THR A 186 4.75 2.21 11.86
C THR A 186 4.86 1.75 10.41
N ALA A 187 3.74 1.65 9.68
CA ALA A 187 3.76 1.24 8.28
C ALA A 187 4.52 2.24 7.40
N LEU A 188 4.27 3.55 7.59
CA LEU A 188 4.96 4.61 6.85
C LEU A 188 6.46 4.66 7.18
N GLU A 189 6.83 4.46 8.45
CA GLU A 189 8.25 4.39 8.83
C GLU A 189 8.94 3.21 8.14
N THR A 190 8.34 2.02 8.15
CA THR A 190 8.90 0.86 7.46
C THR A 190 9.00 1.07 5.94
N LEU A 191 7.99 1.69 5.30
CA LEU A 191 8.05 2.00 3.87
C LEU A 191 9.13 3.05 3.53
N ARG A 192 9.40 3.98 4.46
CA ARG A 192 10.52 4.93 4.36
C ARG A 192 11.87 4.24 4.48
N GLU A 193 12.04 3.37 5.47
CA GLU A 193 13.26 2.55 5.66
C GLU A 193 13.58 1.68 4.44
N GLU A 194 12.55 1.27 3.69
CA GLU A 194 12.64 0.53 2.43
C GLU A 194 12.77 1.42 1.18
N GLU A 195 12.98 2.73 1.36
CA GLU A 195 13.15 3.72 0.28
C GLU A 195 11.95 3.84 -0.67
N GLN A 196 10.74 3.44 -0.25
CA GLN A 196 9.54 3.58 -1.07
C GLN A 196 8.99 5.02 -1.08
N HIS A 197 9.38 5.83 -0.10
CA HIS A 197 9.17 7.27 -0.06
C HIS A 197 10.20 7.97 0.84
N ASP A 198 10.28 9.29 0.74
CA ASP A 198 11.19 10.16 1.50
C ASP A 198 10.48 11.03 2.55
N LYS A 199 9.15 10.93 2.65
CA LYS A 199 8.35 11.81 3.52
C LYS A 199 8.46 11.42 4.99
N GLU A 200 8.69 12.41 5.83
CA GLU A 200 8.63 12.32 7.28
C GLU A 200 7.28 12.85 7.78
N ILE A 201 6.73 12.18 8.79
CA ILE A 201 5.43 12.54 9.37
C ILE A 201 5.57 12.56 10.89
N ASP A 202 5.42 13.75 11.46
CA ASP A 202 5.27 13.91 12.90
C ASP A 202 3.91 13.34 13.36
N GLY A 203 3.98 12.36 14.25
CA GLY A 203 2.79 11.68 14.79
C GLY A 203 1.89 12.60 15.63
N GLU A 204 2.44 13.58 16.35
CA GLU A 204 1.65 14.56 17.10
C GLU A 204 0.90 15.51 16.16
N VAL A 205 1.57 15.97 15.10
CA VAL A 205 0.95 16.79 14.05
C VAL A 205 -0.19 16.01 13.39
N LEU A 206 0.04 14.75 12.99
CA LEU A 206 -0.99 13.90 12.39
C LEU A 206 -2.22 13.75 13.30
N VAL A 207 -2.03 13.39 14.57
CA VAL A 207 -3.12 13.25 15.56
C VAL A 207 -3.88 14.56 15.71
N ARG A 208 -3.17 15.70 15.76
CA ARG A 208 -3.79 17.02 15.87
C ARG A 208 -4.65 17.33 14.62
N LYS A 209 -4.15 17.10 13.41
CA LYS A 209 -4.90 17.33 12.16
C LYS A 209 -6.15 16.45 12.07
N LEU A 210 -6.04 15.17 12.43
CA LEU A 210 -7.19 14.25 12.50
C LEU A 210 -8.25 14.74 13.49
N ARG A 211 -7.83 15.20 14.68
CA ARG A 211 -8.76 15.73 15.70
C ARG A 211 -9.45 17.00 15.25
N ILE A 212 -8.74 17.92 14.58
CA ILE A 212 -9.33 19.15 14.04
C ILE A 212 -10.40 18.76 13.02
N HIS A 213 -10.06 17.90 12.05
CA HIS A 213 -10.99 17.50 11.01
C HIS A 213 -12.22 16.77 11.59
N TYR A 214 -12.03 15.83 12.52
CA TYR A 214 -13.13 15.12 13.17
C TYR A 214 -14.10 16.06 13.90
N ARG A 215 -13.61 17.15 14.50
CA ARG A 215 -14.48 18.16 15.13
C ARG A 215 -15.29 18.97 14.11
N GLU A 216 -14.74 19.17 12.92
CA GLU A 216 -15.37 19.96 11.85
C GLU A 216 -16.42 19.14 11.08
N THR A 217 -16.14 17.86 10.80
CA THR A 217 -16.95 17.03 9.89
C THR A 217 -17.62 15.84 10.55
N GLY A 218 -17.15 15.42 11.73
CA GLY A 218 -17.56 14.16 12.35
C GLY A 218 -16.88 12.92 11.78
N GLU A 219 -15.93 13.08 10.84
CA GLU A 219 -15.26 11.99 10.14
C GLU A 219 -13.72 12.06 10.28
N LEU A 220 -13.03 10.94 10.08
CA LEU A 220 -11.57 10.88 10.10
C LEU A 220 -11.01 10.86 8.67
N ASP A 221 -10.56 12.01 8.19
CA ASP A 221 -9.92 12.15 6.87
C ASP A 221 -8.41 11.94 6.97
N PHE A 222 -8.01 10.66 6.95
CA PHE A 222 -6.60 10.27 6.93
C PHE A 222 -5.83 10.88 5.75
N PRO A 223 -6.33 10.85 4.49
CA PRO A 223 -5.61 11.45 3.37
C PRO A 223 -5.29 12.93 3.58
N ARG A 224 -6.26 13.75 4.00
CA ARG A 224 -6.01 15.17 4.27
C ARG A 224 -5.10 15.38 5.48
N ALA A 225 -5.27 14.61 6.55
CA ALA A 225 -4.45 14.75 7.75
C ALA A 225 -2.98 14.35 7.50
N VAL A 226 -2.73 13.27 6.75
CA VAL A 226 -1.39 12.85 6.33
C VAL A 226 -0.75 13.92 5.46
N GLY A 227 -1.46 14.41 4.44
CA GLY A 227 -0.95 15.47 3.57
C GLY A 227 -0.60 16.75 4.33
N ALA A 228 -1.43 17.14 5.29
CA ALA A 228 -1.20 18.33 6.11
C ALA A 228 -0.03 18.15 7.08
N ALA A 229 0.19 16.92 7.59
CA ALA A 229 1.34 16.61 8.43
C ALA A 229 2.65 16.68 7.63
N ILE A 230 2.67 16.17 6.39
CA ILE A 230 3.84 16.25 5.50
C ILE A 230 4.24 17.70 5.24
N GLN A 231 3.28 18.57 4.91
CA GLN A 231 3.54 19.99 4.64
C GLN A 231 4.15 20.67 5.87
N GLU A 232 3.56 20.47 7.05
CA GLU A 232 4.02 21.12 8.27
C GLU A 232 5.40 20.66 8.71
N THR A 233 5.77 19.40 8.49
CA THR A 233 7.13 18.90 8.74
C THR A 233 8.15 19.42 7.74
N THR A 234 7.74 19.78 6.51
CA THR A 234 8.64 20.31 5.49
C THR A 234 8.92 21.81 5.67
N ASP A 235 7.95 22.54 6.23
CA ASP A 235 8.02 24.00 6.40
C ASP A 235 8.68 24.45 7.73
N GLY A 236 8.94 23.51 8.65
CA GLY A 236 9.51 23.76 9.98
C GLY A 236 11.00 23.49 10.07
#